data_AF-A0A6I8M7L6-F1
#
_entry.id   AF-A0A6I8M7L6-F1
#
_cell.length_a   1.000
_cell.length_b   1.000
_cell.length_c   1.000
_cell.angle_alpha   90.00
_cell.angle_beta   90.00
_cell.angle_gamma   90.00
#
_symmetry.space_group_name_H-M   'P 1'
#
loop_
_entity.id
_entity.type
_entity.pdbx_description
1 polymer ?
#
loop_
_entity_poly.entity_id
_entity_poly.type
_entity_poly.pdbx_seq_one_letter_code
_entity_poly.pdbx_strand_id
1 'polypeptide(L)' 'MTPVTPLAPADWARMLIATEIVFVSDLAGTGFEWPTTTGFDDGATIGVLRGVQRKLGKVVRPYYGKRPG' A
#
# COMPACT_ATOMS: atom_id res chain seq x y z
N MET A 1 19.69 -0.89 21.04
CA MET A 1 18.81 -0.99 19.85
C MET A 1 17.57 -1.74 20.28
N THR A 2 16.40 -1.11 20.26
CA THR A 2 15.13 -1.79 20.59
C THR A 2 14.82 -2.82 19.49
N PRO A 3 14.29 -4.00 19.83
CA PRO A 3 13.91 -4.98 18.82
C PRO A 3 12.76 -4.42 17.97
N VAL A 4 12.83 -4.62 16.66
CA VAL A 4 11.75 -4.25 15.74
C VAL A 4 10.57 -5.20 15.95
N THR A 5 9.47 -4.69 16.49
CA THR A 5 8.23 -5.47 16.64
C THR A 5 7.56 -5.61 15.27
N PRO A 6 7.15 -6.82 14.86
CA PRO A 6 6.39 -6.99 13.62
C PRO A 6 5.09 -6.16 13.64
N LEU A 7 4.77 -5.54 12.51
CA LEU A 7 3.51 -4.82 12.31
C LEU A 7 2.30 -5.74 12.49
N ALA A 8 1.26 -5.23 13.16
CA ALA A 8 0.00 -5.94 13.31
C ALA A 8 -0.73 -6.06 11.96
N PRO A 9 -1.58 -7.09 11.76
CA PRO A 9 -2.33 -7.25 10.51
C PRO A 9 -3.17 -6.04 10.10
N ALA A 10 -3.76 -5.33 11.08
CA ALA A 10 -4.53 -4.11 10.82
C ALA A 10 -3.65 -2.98 10.28
N ASP A 11 -2.42 -2.85 10.78
CA ASP A 11 -1.48 -1.83 10.31
C ASP A 11 -0.98 -2.15 8.90
N TRP A 12 -0.77 -3.44 8.59
CA TRP A 12 -0.51 -3.86 7.20
C TRP A 12 -1.66 -3.49 6.26
N ALA A 13 -2.92 -3.66 6.71
CA ALA A 13 -4.09 -3.28 5.91
C ALA A 13 -4.16 -1.75 5.71
N ARG A 14 -3.89 -0.96 6.76
CA ARG A 14 -3.83 0.51 6.69
C ARG A 14 -2.72 1.01 5.76
N MET A 15 -1.53 0.42 5.86
CA MET A 15 -0.41 0.77 4.99
C MET A 15 -0.74 0.45 3.53
N LEU A 16 -1.30 -0.74 3.27
CA LEU A 16 -1.64 -1.15 1.91
C LEU A 16 -2.65 -0.19 1.27
N ILE A 17 -3.74 0.13 1.97
CA ILE A 17 -4.75 1.06 1.43
C ILE A 17 -4.21 2.48 1.27
N ALA A 18 -3.37 2.96 2.20
CA ALA A 18 -2.74 4.26 2.09
C ALA A 18 -1.83 4.33 0.86
N THR A 19 -1.00 3.31 0.64
CA THR A 19 -0.15 3.22 -0.56
C THR A 19 -0.98 3.17 -1.84
N GLU A 20 -2.06 2.39 -1.87
CA GLU A 20 -2.97 2.33 -3.03
C GLU A 20 -3.60 3.68 -3.36
N ILE A 21 -4.03 4.44 -2.33
CA ILE A 21 -4.61 5.78 -2.51
C ILE A 21 -3.54 6.77 -2.98
N VAL A 22 -2.38 6.81 -2.34
CA VAL A 22 -1.29 7.74 -2.71
C VAL A 22 -0.83 7.49 -4.14
N PHE A 23 -0.76 6.23 -4.56
CA PHE A 23 -0.35 5.86 -5.91
C PHE A 23 -1.39 6.23 -6.98
N VAL A 24 -2.68 5.97 -6.77
CA VAL A 24 -3.68 6.08 -7.84
C VAL A 24 -4.42 7.43 -7.84
N SER A 25 -4.48 8.13 -6.71
CA SER A 25 -5.29 9.33 -6.57
C SER A 25 -4.51 10.61 -6.88
N ASP A 26 -5.06 11.47 -7.73
CA ASP A 26 -4.57 12.85 -7.89
C ASP A 26 -5.07 13.78 -6.79
N LEU A 27 -6.22 13.45 -6.19
CA LEU A 27 -6.86 14.28 -5.16
C LEU A 27 -6.27 14.01 -3.77
N ALA A 28 -6.02 12.75 -3.45
CA ALA A 28 -5.55 12.31 -2.14
C ALA A 28 -4.11 11.77 -2.17
N GLY A 29 -3.45 11.85 -3.33
CA GLY A 29 -2.14 11.25 -3.58
C GLY A 29 -1.36 12.04 -4.62
N THR A 30 -0.41 11.36 -5.26
CA THR A 30 0.44 11.95 -6.29
C THR A 30 0.29 11.19 -7.60
N GLY A 31 -0.92 10.70 -7.95
CA GLY A 31 -1.12 9.82 -9.11
C GLY A 31 -0.52 10.37 -10.41
N PHE A 32 -0.93 11.58 -10.80
CA PHE A 32 -0.46 12.28 -11.99
C PHE A 32 1.03 12.63 -11.90
N GLU A 33 1.50 12.95 -10.71
CA GLU A 33 2.89 13.34 -10.47
C GLU A 33 3.78 12.17 -10.05
N TRP A 34 3.28 10.93 -10.08
CA TRP A 34 3.94 9.79 -9.46
C TRP A 34 5.37 9.56 -9.99
N PRO A 35 5.60 9.60 -11.33
CA PRO A 35 6.95 9.51 -11.87
C PRO A 35 7.83 10.70 -11.47
N THR A 36 7.26 11.89 -11.27
CA THR A 36 8.00 13.10 -10.87
C THR A 36 8.39 13.06 -9.40
N THR A 37 7.47 12.68 -8.51
CA THR A 37 7.69 12.66 -7.06
C THR A 37 8.57 11.49 -6.63
N THR A 38 8.42 10.33 -7.28
CA THR A 38 9.06 9.09 -6.84
C THR A 38 10.18 8.61 -7.76
N GLY A 39 10.20 9.07 -9.02
CA GLY A 39 11.09 8.55 -10.05
C GLY A 39 10.67 7.18 -10.61
N PHE A 40 9.51 6.64 -10.19
CA PHE A 40 9.04 5.33 -10.63
C PHE A 40 7.99 5.44 -11.74
N ASP A 41 8.14 4.59 -12.75
CA ASP A 41 7.11 4.37 -13.77
C ASP A 41 5.87 3.68 -13.18
N ASP A 42 4.69 4.06 -13.66
CA ASP A 42 3.41 3.52 -13.21
C ASP A 42 3.31 2.01 -13.46
N GLY A 43 3.76 1.54 -14.62
CA GLY A 43 3.75 0.12 -15.01
C GLY A 43 4.63 -0.73 -14.10
N ALA A 44 5.83 -0.24 -13.80
CA ALA A 44 6.71 -0.87 -12.81
C ALA A 44 6.08 -0.87 -11.41
N THR A 45 5.50 0.27 -11.00
CA THR A 45 4.89 0.46 -9.68
C THR A 45 3.69 -0.47 -9.47
N ILE A 46 2.76 -0.54 -10.42
CA ILE A 46 1.60 -1.42 -10.32
C ILE A 46 2.03 -2.89 -10.29
N GLY A 47 3.08 -3.26 -11.03
CA GLY A 47 3.67 -4.60 -10.98
C GLY A 47 4.14 -4.99 -9.57
N VAL A 48 4.87 -4.08 -8.91
CA VAL A 48 5.34 -4.24 -7.52
C VAL A 48 4.17 -4.29 -6.55
N LEU A 49 3.22 -3.35 -6.66
CA LEU A 49 2.05 -3.26 -5.77
C LEU A 49 1.21 -4.54 -5.83
N ARG A 50 0.99 -5.10 -7.02
CA ARG A 50 0.31 -6.39 -7.20
C ARG A 50 1.07 -7.54 -6.54
N GLY A 51 2.40 -7.50 -6.57
CA GLY A 51 3.25 -8.45 -5.84
C GLY A 51 3.05 -8.36 -4.32
N VAL A 52 3.01 -7.15 -3.77
CA VAL A 52 2.75 -6.89 -2.35
C VAL A 52 1.35 -7.35 -1.95
N GLN A 53 0.32 -6.98 -2.72
CA GLN A 53 -1.06 -7.41 -2.49
C GLN A 53 -1.19 -8.94 -2.42
N ARG A 54 -0.52 -9.68 -3.31
CA ARG A 54 -0.52 -11.16 -3.27
C ARG A 54 0.15 -11.71 -2.01
N LYS A 55 1.28 -11.13 -1.58
CA LYS A 55 1.99 -11.54 -0.36
C LYS A 55 1.16 -11.27 0.89
N LEU A 56 0.55 -10.08 0.98
CA LEU A 56 -0.22 -9.65 2.13
C LEU A 56 -1.66 -10.18 2.13
N GLY A 57 -2.16 -10.72 1.02
CA GLY A 57 -3.57 -11.10 0.86
C GLY A 57 -4.12 -11.93 2.02
N LYS A 58 -3.38 -12.91 2.53
CA LYS A 58 -3.82 -13.72 3.68
C LYS A 58 -3.89 -12.91 5.00
N VAL A 59 -3.01 -11.94 5.17
CA VAL A 59 -2.91 -11.07 6.36
C VAL A 59 -4.04 -10.04 6.36
N VAL A 60 -4.33 -9.44 5.20
CA VAL A 60 -5.25 -8.30 5.11
C VAL A 60 -6.69 -8.67 4.72
N ARG A 61 -6.92 -9.87 4.17
CA ARG A 61 -8.26 -10.34 3.75
C ARG A 61 -9.36 -10.19 4.82
N PRO A 62 -9.11 -10.39 6.14
CA PRO A 62 -10.14 -10.16 7.15
C PRO A 62 -10.70 -8.73 7.18
N TYR A 63 -9.96 -7.75 6.66
CA TYR A 63 -10.33 -6.34 6.61
C TYR A 63 -10.97 -5.90 5.29
N TYR A 64 -11.13 -6.78 4.30
CA TYR A 64 -11.76 -6.40 3.03
C TYR A 64 -13.21 -5.94 3.23
N GLY A 65 -13.55 -4.78 2.68
CA GLY A 65 -14.86 -4.15 2.85
C GLY A 65 -15.14 -3.67 4.29
N LYS A 66 -14.15 -3.70 5.18
CA LYS A 66 -14.26 -3.28 6.59
C LYS A 66 -13.17 -2.27 6.90
N ARG A 67 -13.38 -1.43 7.90
CA ARG A 67 -12.30 -0.59 8.44
C ARG A 67 -11.39 -1.46 9.31
N PRO A 68 -10.05 -1.44 9.09
CA PRO A 68 -9.12 -2.01 10.05
C PRO A 68 -9.27 -1.24 11.37
N GLY A 69 -9.76 -1.96 12.40
CA GLY A 69 -9.92 -1.45 13.76
C GLY A 69 -8.59 -1.19 14.45
#